data_AF-A0A2E0RWF8-F1
#
_entry.id   AF-A0A2E0RWF8-F1
#
_cell.length_a   1.000
_cell.length_b   1.000
_cell.length_c   1.000
_cell.angle_alpha   90.00
_cell.angle_beta   90.00
_cell.angle_gamma   90.00
#
_symmetry.space_group_name_H-M   'P 1'
#
loop_
_entity.id
_entity.type
_entity.pdbx_description
1 polymer ?
#
loop_
_entity_poly.entity_id
_entity_poly.type
_entity_poly.pdbx_seq_one_letter_code
_entity_poly.pdbx_strand_id
1 'polypeptide(L)'
;MRPRPLVVVTAAIVAVSLVVAGCSGDDEAGADVPGADALAENDALCLDGDRADDPVIGWVEPAIELAVDRYGDPTFFEISADRQRVSVIVAVDGTAEQLFYCGAAGYVPPSSLGEADGATFGPTAVDFDPDRIFDQLDEELDEPDIGDFAIVGDGAGGVAYDATVQSDAGGVLLVRLDADGSVLGVQAQ
;
A
#
# COMPACT_ATOMS: atom_id res chain seq x y z
N MET A 1 41.03 7.09 32.45
CA MET A 1 39.55 7.09 32.40
C MET A 1 39.08 8.52 32.62
N ARG A 2 38.54 9.16 31.57
CA ARG A 2 37.96 10.52 31.68
C ARG A 2 36.44 10.38 31.75
N PRO A 3 35.75 11.07 32.69
CA PRO A 3 34.30 11.04 32.75
C PRO A 3 33.69 11.84 31.59
N ARG A 4 32.64 11.28 30.97
CA ARG A 4 31.82 11.97 29.96
C ARG A 4 30.83 12.91 30.66
N PRO A 5 30.62 14.15 30.18
CA PRO A 5 29.62 15.03 30.75
C PRO A 5 28.22 14.63 30.28
N LEU A 6 27.28 14.68 31.23
CA LEU A 6 25.85 14.49 31.05
C LEU A 6 25.27 15.75 30.41
N VAL A 7 24.69 15.64 29.21
CA VAL A 7 23.97 16.74 28.55
C VAL A 7 22.49 16.61 28.90
N VAL A 8 21.98 17.55 29.69
CA VAL A 8 20.56 17.70 30.00
C VAL A 8 19.94 18.52 28.88
N VAL A 9 19.02 17.93 28.12
CA VAL A 9 18.24 18.62 27.09
C VAL A 9 16.93 19.08 27.72
N THR A 10 16.80 20.39 27.91
CA THR A 10 15.58 21.06 28.39
C THR A 10 14.62 21.22 27.22
N ALA A 11 13.48 20.53 27.25
CA ALA A 11 12.41 20.70 26.27
C ALA A 11 11.63 22.00 26.57
N ALA A 12 11.59 22.92 25.61
CA ALA A 12 10.76 24.11 25.64
C ALA A 12 9.41 23.81 25.00
N ILE A 13 8.32 23.91 25.77
CA ILE A 13 6.94 23.80 25.29
C ILE A 13 6.54 25.15 24.72
N VAL A 14 6.31 25.22 23.40
CA VAL A 14 5.75 26.40 22.72
C VAL A 14 4.24 26.17 22.59
N ALA A 15 3.46 26.97 23.30
CA ALA A 15 2.01 27.05 23.15
C ALA A 15 1.68 27.89 21.91
N VAL A 16 0.99 27.28 20.94
CA VAL A 16 0.48 27.98 19.75
C VAL A 16 -0.99 28.32 19.98
N SER A 17 -1.28 29.63 20.01
CA SER A 17 -2.63 30.18 20.11
C SER A 17 -3.30 30.19 18.74
N LEU A 18 -4.43 29.51 18.59
CA LEU A 18 -5.30 29.61 17.41
C LEU A 18 -6.15 30.89 17.47
N VAL A 19 -5.95 31.76 16.47
CA VAL A 19 -6.81 32.91 16.18
C VAL A 19 -7.88 32.46 15.19
N VAL A 20 -9.15 32.56 15.58
CA VAL A 20 -10.30 32.37 14.69
C VAL A 20 -10.51 33.65 13.89
N ALA A 21 -10.30 33.58 12.58
CA ALA A 21 -10.71 34.62 11.64
C ALA A 21 -11.66 33.99 10.64
N GLY A 22 -12.92 34.43 10.67
CA GLY A 22 -13.94 34.08 9.69
C GLY A 22 -13.78 34.88 8.41
N CYS A 23 -14.05 34.22 7.29
CA CYS A 23 -14.36 34.87 6.01
C CYS A 23 -15.61 34.23 5.42
N SER A 24 -16.67 35.02 5.34
CA SER A 24 -17.77 34.87 4.38
C SER A 24 -17.25 35.10 2.96
N GLY A 25 -17.72 34.31 2.01
CA GLY A 25 -17.51 34.53 0.58
C GLY A 25 -18.11 33.39 -0.24
N ASP A 26 -19.41 33.47 -0.49
CA ASP A 26 -20.10 32.76 -1.56
C ASP A 26 -19.74 33.40 -2.91
N ASP A 27 -19.15 32.64 -3.84
CA ASP A 27 -19.29 32.85 -5.28
C ASP A 27 -19.00 31.53 -6.02
N GLU A 28 -19.99 31.12 -6.81
CA GLU A 28 -20.07 29.82 -7.46
C GLU A 28 -19.13 29.70 -8.67
N ALA A 29 -18.24 28.73 -8.61
CA ALA A 29 -17.69 28.07 -9.77
C ALA A 29 -17.84 26.57 -9.51
N GLY A 30 -18.86 25.97 -10.13
CA GLY A 30 -19.09 24.52 -10.11
C GLY A 30 -17.90 23.80 -10.74
N ALA A 31 -16.91 23.49 -9.91
CA ALA A 31 -16.10 22.32 -10.13
C ALA A 31 -16.98 21.14 -9.70
N ASP A 32 -17.34 20.28 -10.65
CA ASP A 32 -17.80 18.93 -10.37
C ASP A 32 -16.72 18.25 -9.52
N VAL A 33 -16.83 18.39 -8.20
CA VAL A 33 -16.14 17.52 -7.26
C VAL A 33 -16.81 16.15 -7.47
N PRO A 34 -16.09 15.11 -7.93
CA PRO A 34 -16.67 13.79 -8.01
C PRO A 34 -17.26 13.48 -6.64
N GLY A 35 -18.57 13.21 -6.60
CA GLY A 35 -19.24 12.84 -5.38
C GLY A 35 -18.55 11.61 -4.78
N ALA A 36 -18.64 11.43 -3.46
CA ALA A 36 -18.15 10.22 -2.79
C ALA A 36 -18.67 8.91 -3.42
N ASP A 37 -19.73 8.99 -4.24
CA ASP A 37 -20.24 7.93 -5.10
C ASP A 37 -19.22 7.41 -6.14
N ALA A 38 -18.32 8.25 -6.67
CA ALA A 38 -17.28 7.84 -7.62
C ALA A 38 -16.10 7.08 -6.96
N LEU A 39 -15.90 7.26 -5.66
CA LEU A 39 -14.95 6.45 -4.87
C LEU A 39 -15.58 5.10 -4.50
N ALA A 40 -16.89 5.06 -4.24
CA ALA A 40 -17.62 3.83 -3.95
C ALA A 40 -17.68 2.85 -5.15
N GLU A 41 -17.64 3.35 -6.39
CA GLU A 41 -17.58 2.50 -7.58
C GLU A 41 -16.27 1.69 -7.67
N ASN A 42 -15.16 2.18 -7.10
CA ASN A 42 -13.89 1.45 -7.07
C ASN A 42 -13.81 0.39 -5.93
N ASP A 43 -14.46 0.66 -4.79
CA ASP A 43 -14.56 -0.31 -3.70
C ASP A 43 -15.43 -1.52 -4.08
N ALA A 44 -16.39 -1.35 -4.99
CA ALA A 44 -17.22 -2.44 -5.52
C ALA A 44 -16.52 -3.35 -6.55
N LEU A 45 -15.33 -2.97 -7.01
CA LEU A 45 -14.62 -3.70 -8.04
C LEU A 45 -14.04 -5.00 -7.48
N CYS A 46 -14.39 -6.13 -8.09
CA CYS A 46 -14.06 -7.50 -7.64
C CYS A 46 -14.91 -8.04 -6.47
N LEU A 47 -15.92 -7.31 -5.94
CA LEU A 47 -16.64 -7.72 -4.71
C LEU A 47 -17.64 -8.89 -4.87
N ASP A 48 -17.92 -9.34 -6.09
CA ASP A 48 -18.77 -10.53 -6.31
C ASP A 48 -18.03 -11.86 -6.02
N GLY A 49 -16.72 -11.80 -5.76
CA GLY A 49 -15.90 -12.97 -5.44
C GLY A 49 -15.90 -13.33 -3.95
N ASP A 50 -15.69 -14.61 -3.67
CA ASP A 50 -15.44 -15.09 -2.31
C ASP A 50 -14.19 -14.40 -1.73
N ARG A 51 -14.27 -13.98 -0.47
CA ARG A 51 -13.14 -13.42 0.28
C ARG A 51 -12.32 -14.57 0.86
N ALA A 52 -11.02 -14.58 0.55
CA ALA A 52 -10.07 -15.53 1.12
C ALA A 52 -9.82 -15.25 2.61
N ASP A 53 -9.29 -16.25 3.32
CA ASP A 53 -8.89 -16.10 4.72
C ASP A 53 -7.66 -15.19 4.83
N ASP A 54 -6.69 -15.35 3.92
CA ASP A 54 -5.46 -14.54 3.80
C ASP A 54 -5.45 -13.70 2.52
N PRO A 55 -4.58 -12.66 2.44
CA PRO A 55 -4.42 -11.90 1.21
C PRO A 55 -4.03 -12.79 0.03
N VAL A 56 -4.57 -12.52 -1.17
CA VAL A 56 -4.40 -13.34 -2.37
C VAL A 56 -3.03 -13.14 -3.04
N ILE A 57 -1.94 -13.18 -2.28
CA ILE A 57 -0.57 -12.89 -2.77
C ILE A 57 -0.13 -13.81 -3.91
N GLY A 58 -0.67 -15.03 -4.01
CA GLY A 58 -0.46 -15.93 -5.15
C GLY A 58 -0.99 -15.40 -6.48
N TRP A 59 -1.78 -14.31 -6.47
CA TRP A 59 -2.26 -13.62 -7.68
C TRP A 59 -1.35 -12.48 -8.12
N VAL A 60 -0.30 -12.16 -7.36
CA VAL A 60 0.65 -11.08 -7.70
C VAL A 60 1.36 -11.35 -9.03
N GLU A 61 1.90 -12.54 -9.23
CA GLU A 61 2.59 -12.89 -10.48
C GLU A 61 1.66 -12.77 -11.72
N PRO A 62 0.45 -13.37 -11.72
CA PRO A 62 -0.53 -13.13 -12.78
C PRO A 62 -0.91 -11.65 -13.01
N ALA A 63 -0.96 -10.84 -11.95
CA ALA A 63 -1.27 -9.42 -12.06
C ALA A 63 -0.10 -8.62 -12.68
N ILE A 64 1.15 -8.99 -12.37
CA ILE A 64 2.34 -8.46 -13.03
C ILE A 64 2.34 -8.85 -14.50
N GLU A 65 2.08 -10.11 -14.83
CA GLU A 65 1.98 -10.59 -16.22
C GLU A 65 0.93 -9.80 -17.01
N LEU A 66 -0.24 -9.55 -16.43
CA LEU A 66 -1.30 -8.73 -17.04
C LEU A 66 -0.80 -7.30 -17.34
N ALA A 67 -0.07 -6.67 -16.42
CA ALA A 67 0.47 -5.33 -16.61
C ALA A 67 1.56 -5.31 -17.70
N VAL A 68 2.44 -6.31 -17.70
CA VAL A 68 3.49 -6.51 -18.72
C VAL A 68 2.88 -6.73 -20.10
N ASP A 69 1.89 -7.61 -20.24
CA ASP A 69 1.20 -7.86 -21.50
C ASP A 69 0.53 -6.60 -22.06
N ARG A 70 0.04 -5.73 -21.17
CA ARG A 70 -0.66 -4.52 -21.54
C ARG A 70 0.27 -3.37 -21.91
N TYR A 71 1.32 -3.15 -21.12
CA TYR A 71 2.18 -1.95 -21.21
C TYR A 71 3.60 -2.26 -21.70
N GLY A 72 3.95 -3.52 -21.92
CA GLY A 72 5.29 -3.95 -22.28
C GLY A 72 6.17 -4.16 -21.04
N ASP A 73 7.01 -3.18 -20.72
CA ASP A 73 7.92 -3.24 -19.57
C ASP A 73 7.64 -2.05 -18.63
N PRO A 74 6.48 -2.05 -17.94
CA PRO A 74 6.09 -0.94 -17.11
C PRO A 74 6.99 -0.85 -15.86
N THR A 75 7.09 0.36 -15.34
CA THR A 75 7.64 0.59 -14.01
C THR A 75 6.50 0.59 -12.99
N PHE A 76 6.66 -0.11 -11.88
CA PHE A 76 5.66 -0.21 -10.81
C PHE A 76 5.94 0.79 -9.69
N PHE A 77 4.88 1.31 -9.09
CA PHE A 77 4.92 2.07 -7.84
C PHE A 77 4.58 1.19 -6.65
N GLU A 78 3.52 0.40 -6.80
CA GLU A 78 2.97 -0.45 -5.77
C GLU A 78 2.25 -1.64 -6.40
N ILE A 79 2.36 -2.80 -5.76
CA ILE A 79 1.48 -3.94 -5.97
C ILE A 79 0.95 -4.35 -4.59
N SER A 80 -0.36 -4.27 -4.38
CA SER A 80 -1.00 -4.62 -3.11
C SER A 80 -2.02 -5.73 -3.32
N ALA A 81 -2.03 -6.71 -2.42
CA ALA A 81 -2.95 -7.82 -2.41
C ALA A 81 -3.77 -7.76 -1.11
N ASP A 82 -5.08 -7.68 -1.26
CA ASP A 82 -6.03 -7.88 -0.17
C ASP A 82 -6.61 -9.30 -0.24
N ARG A 83 -7.66 -9.61 0.52
CA ARG A 83 -8.31 -10.94 0.54
C ARG A 83 -9.18 -11.25 -0.68
N GLN A 84 -9.27 -10.36 -1.66
CA GLN A 84 -10.20 -10.47 -2.79
C GLN A 84 -9.57 -10.10 -4.14
N ARG A 85 -8.48 -9.32 -4.17
CA ARG A 85 -7.89 -8.80 -5.40
C ARG A 85 -6.43 -8.39 -5.22
N VAL A 86 -5.77 -8.19 -6.36
CA VAL A 86 -4.47 -7.52 -6.45
C VAL A 86 -4.63 -6.18 -7.17
N SER A 87 -4.23 -5.09 -6.52
CA SER A 87 -4.06 -3.76 -7.10
C SER A 87 -2.64 -3.62 -7.63
N VAL A 88 -2.49 -3.13 -8.86
CA VAL A 88 -1.21 -2.86 -9.50
C VAL A 88 -1.19 -1.41 -9.95
N ILE A 89 -0.24 -0.62 -9.46
CA ILE A 89 -0.05 0.78 -9.85
C ILE A 89 1.24 0.91 -10.66
N VAL A 90 1.11 1.37 -11.91
CA VAL A 90 2.22 1.49 -12.87
C VAL A 90 2.38 2.91 -13.39
N ALA A 91 3.61 3.26 -13.78
CA ALA A 91 3.92 4.45 -14.55
C ALA A 91 3.82 4.17 -16.05
N VAL A 92 2.96 4.88 -16.76
CA VAL A 92 2.77 4.76 -18.21
C VAL A 92 2.70 6.16 -18.81
N ASP A 93 3.62 6.50 -19.71
CA ASP A 93 3.67 7.80 -20.41
C ASP A 93 3.57 9.04 -19.48
N GLY A 94 4.18 8.97 -18.29
CA GLY A 94 4.16 10.04 -17.29
C GLY A 94 2.88 10.10 -16.44
N THR A 95 1.99 9.12 -16.58
CA THR A 95 0.75 8.97 -15.83
C THR A 95 0.82 7.73 -14.93
N ALA A 96 0.31 7.82 -13.71
CA ALA A 96 0.08 6.66 -12.87
C ALA A 96 -1.26 6.02 -13.25
N GLU A 97 -1.26 4.73 -13.59
CA GLU A 97 -2.46 3.94 -13.85
C GLU A 97 -2.58 2.81 -12.82
N GLN A 98 -3.80 2.57 -12.34
CA GLN A 98 -4.14 1.48 -11.43
C GLN A 98 -4.95 0.42 -12.16
N LEU A 99 -4.60 -0.85 -11.94
CA LEU A 99 -5.29 -2.03 -12.43
C LEU A 99 -5.69 -2.90 -11.24
N PHE A 100 -6.85 -3.55 -11.34
CA PHE A 100 -7.24 -4.58 -10.37
C PHE A 100 -7.34 -5.92 -11.06
N TYR A 101 -6.64 -6.92 -10.52
CA TYR A 101 -6.77 -8.31 -10.90
C TYR A 101 -7.65 -9.04 -9.87
N CYS A 102 -8.76 -9.61 -10.33
CA CYS A 102 -9.80 -10.25 -9.51
C CYS A 102 -9.79 -11.79 -9.65
N GLY A 103 -8.65 -12.38 -10.04
CA GLY A 103 -8.55 -13.83 -10.25
C GLY A 103 -9.46 -14.33 -11.37
N ALA A 104 -10.30 -15.33 -11.07
CA ALA A 104 -11.17 -15.97 -12.07
C ALA A 104 -12.24 -15.02 -12.65
N ALA A 105 -12.56 -13.92 -11.97
CA ALA A 105 -13.45 -12.88 -12.47
C ALA A 105 -12.79 -11.98 -13.53
N GLY A 106 -11.49 -12.16 -13.78
CA GLY A 106 -10.71 -11.38 -14.74
C GLY A 106 -10.08 -10.15 -14.09
N TYR A 107 -10.09 -9.03 -14.79
CA TYR A 107 -9.48 -7.79 -14.33
C TYR A 107 -10.39 -6.59 -14.64
N VAL A 108 -10.18 -5.51 -13.90
CA VAL A 108 -10.90 -4.25 -14.10
C VAL A 108 -10.09 -3.35 -15.03
N PRO A 109 -10.73 -2.67 -16.01
CA PRO A 109 -10.06 -1.69 -16.84
C PRO A 109 -9.29 -0.65 -16.01
N PRO A 110 -8.11 -0.21 -16.48
CA PRO A 110 -7.28 0.72 -15.72
C PRO A 110 -7.97 2.06 -15.49
N SER A 111 -7.70 2.66 -14.33
CA SER A 111 -8.04 4.05 -14.02
C SER A 111 -6.77 4.87 -13.82
N SER A 112 -6.80 6.12 -14.28
CA SER A 112 -5.70 7.06 -14.04
C SER A 112 -5.75 7.60 -12.61
N LEU A 113 -4.59 7.63 -11.95
CA LEU A 113 -4.38 8.27 -10.65
C LEU A 113 -3.75 9.67 -10.76
N GLY A 114 -3.48 10.14 -11.99
CA GLY A 114 -2.84 11.44 -12.26
C GLY A 114 -1.38 11.31 -12.69
N GLU A 115 -0.58 12.35 -12.42
CA GLU A 115 0.84 12.39 -12.77
C GLU A 115 1.64 11.32 -12.01
N ALA A 116 2.54 10.63 -12.71
CA ALA A 116 3.41 9.60 -12.12
C ALA A 116 4.55 10.26 -11.32
N ASP A 117 4.54 10.09 -10.00
CA ASP A 117 5.61 10.52 -9.08
C ASP A 117 5.77 9.50 -7.94
N GLY A 118 7.00 9.30 -7.47
CA GLY A 118 7.30 8.43 -6.34
C GLY A 118 8.43 7.42 -6.57
N ALA A 119 8.66 6.59 -5.54
CA ALA A 119 9.61 5.48 -5.62
C ALA A 119 9.04 4.37 -6.50
N THR A 120 9.92 3.75 -7.30
CA THR A 120 9.51 2.78 -8.30
C THR A 120 10.42 1.56 -8.33
N PHE A 121 9.92 0.48 -8.94
CA PHE A 121 10.65 -0.76 -9.18
C PHE A 121 10.25 -1.40 -10.51
N GLY A 122 11.12 -2.24 -11.06
CA GLY A 122 10.83 -3.03 -12.27
C GLY A 122 10.20 -4.39 -11.93
N PRO A 123 9.59 -5.08 -12.91
CA PRO A 123 8.94 -6.37 -12.68
C PRO A 123 9.89 -7.42 -12.09
N THR A 124 11.15 -7.41 -12.52
CA THR A 124 12.16 -8.38 -12.06
C THR A 124 12.69 -8.11 -10.65
N ALA A 125 12.28 -7.01 -10.01
CA ALA A 125 12.64 -6.72 -8.63
C ALA A 125 11.73 -7.44 -7.63
N VAL A 126 10.58 -7.94 -8.09
CA VAL A 126 9.65 -8.75 -7.28
C VAL A 126 10.13 -10.19 -7.27
N ASP A 127 10.68 -10.62 -6.13
CA ASP A 127 11.23 -11.97 -5.93
C ASP A 127 10.96 -12.36 -4.48
N PHE A 128 9.84 -13.04 -4.25
CA PHE A 128 9.44 -13.57 -2.95
C PHE A 128 8.69 -14.91 -3.14
N ASP A 129 8.70 -15.73 -2.10
CA ASP A 129 7.94 -16.98 -2.06
C ASP A 129 6.68 -16.76 -1.19
N PRO A 130 5.47 -16.77 -1.78
CA PRO A 130 4.25 -16.44 -1.05
C PRO A 130 3.98 -17.38 0.12
N ASP A 131 4.23 -18.67 -0.03
CA ASP A 131 4.01 -19.64 1.05
C ASP A 131 4.94 -19.34 2.23
N ARG A 132 6.18 -18.92 1.93
CA ARG A 132 7.17 -18.57 2.94
C ARG A 132 6.84 -17.28 3.69
N ILE A 133 6.22 -16.29 3.05
CA ILE A 133 5.81 -15.04 3.71
C ILE A 133 4.84 -15.34 4.86
N PHE A 134 3.79 -16.12 4.59
CA PHE A 134 2.76 -16.41 5.59
C PHE A 134 3.26 -17.36 6.67
N ASP A 135 4.01 -18.42 6.30
CA ASP A 135 4.61 -19.33 7.27
C ASP A 135 5.47 -18.56 8.31
N GLN A 136 6.24 -17.56 7.86
CA GLN A 136 7.10 -16.77 8.74
C GLN A 136 6.31 -15.78 9.61
N LEU A 137 5.27 -15.15 9.05
CA LEU A 137 4.38 -14.26 9.81
C LEU A 137 3.61 -15.01 10.90
N ASP A 138 3.12 -16.21 10.59
CA ASP A 138 2.45 -17.08 11.56
C ASP A 138 3.39 -17.49 12.70
N GLU A 139 4.65 -17.81 12.39
CA GLU A 139 5.65 -18.17 13.39
C GLU A 139 6.06 -16.97 14.28
N GLU A 140 6.24 -15.78 13.71
CA GLU A 140 6.73 -14.61 14.45
C GLU A 140 5.64 -13.86 15.24
N LEU A 141 4.39 -13.87 14.75
CA LEU A 141 3.29 -13.07 15.29
C LEU A 141 2.13 -13.89 15.88
N ASP A 142 2.33 -15.20 16.07
CA ASP A 142 1.34 -16.14 16.63
C ASP A 142 0.00 -16.14 15.86
N GLU A 143 0.01 -16.60 14.60
CA GLU A 143 -1.17 -16.70 13.71
C GLU A 143 -1.94 -15.37 13.54
N PRO A 144 -1.31 -14.31 12.99
CA PRO A 144 -1.91 -12.98 12.86
C PRO A 144 -3.07 -12.92 11.85
N ASP A 145 -4.03 -12.00 12.06
CA ASP A 145 -5.05 -11.67 11.05
C ASP A 145 -4.48 -10.70 9.99
N ILE A 146 -3.96 -11.23 8.88
CA ILE A 146 -3.32 -10.43 7.83
C ILE A 146 -4.39 -9.89 6.86
N GLY A 147 -4.57 -8.58 6.82
CA GLY A 147 -5.58 -7.93 5.99
C GLY A 147 -5.12 -7.59 4.57
N ASP A 148 -3.84 -7.25 4.42
CA ASP A 148 -3.24 -6.75 3.17
C ASP A 148 -1.74 -7.04 3.14
N PHE A 149 -1.20 -7.25 1.94
CA PHE A 149 0.23 -7.37 1.66
C PHE A 149 0.61 -6.46 0.50
N ALA A 150 1.60 -5.60 0.68
CA ALA A 150 2.03 -4.62 -0.31
C ALA A 150 3.52 -4.76 -0.66
N ILE A 151 3.81 -4.55 -1.93
CA ILE A 151 5.15 -4.48 -2.52
C ILE A 151 5.31 -3.04 -3.01
N VAL A 152 6.23 -2.29 -2.42
CA VAL A 152 6.45 -0.87 -2.72
C VAL A 152 7.89 -0.61 -3.13
N GLY A 153 8.12 0.41 -3.95
CA GLY A 153 9.48 0.82 -4.30
C GLY A 153 10.27 1.32 -3.09
N ASP A 154 11.52 0.86 -2.92
CA ASP A 154 12.36 1.26 -1.78
C ASP A 154 13.09 2.61 -1.98
N GLY A 155 12.97 3.20 -3.17
CA GLY A 155 13.65 4.45 -3.57
C GLY A 155 15.11 4.27 -4.02
N ALA A 156 15.66 3.06 -3.96
CA ALA A 156 16.96 2.65 -4.47
C ALA A 156 16.85 1.75 -5.73
N GLY A 157 15.63 1.52 -6.22
CA GLY A 157 15.32 0.67 -7.38
C GLY A 157 15.04 -0.78 -7.03
N GLY A 158 14.98 -1.10 -5.73
CA GLY A 158 14.49 -2.38 -5.20
C GLY A 158 13.06 -2.26 -4.70
N VAL A 159 12.62 -3.30 -3.99
CA VAL A 159 11.30 -3.39 -3.37
C VAL A 159 11.41 -3.50 -1.87
N ALA A 160 10.35 -3.12 -1.19
CA ALA A 160 10.09 -3.48 0.18
C ALA A 160 8.71 -4.14 0.30
N TYR A 161 8.60 -5.03 1.27
CA TYR A 161 7.39 -5.80 1.54
C TYR A 161 6.77 -5.32 2.84
N ASP A 162 5.49 -5.00 2.82
CA ASP A 162 4.72 -4.58 3.98
C ASP A 162 3.51 -5.50 4.13
N ALA A 163 3.16 -5.87 5.36
CA ALA A 163 1.91 -6.54 5.69
C ALA A 163 1.12 -5.71 6.70
N THR A 164 -0.18 -5.60 6.48
CA THR A 164 -1.10 -5.00 7.45
C THR A 164 -1.73 -6.10 8.30
N VAL A 165 -1.41 -6.11 9.59
CA VAL A 165 -1.90 -7.09 10.57
C VAL A 165 -2.91 -6.45 11.50
N GLN A 166 -4.06 -7.09 11.67
CA GLN A 166 -5.06 -6.74 12.66
C GLN A 166 -4.89 -7.58 13.92
N SER A 167 -5.07 -6.93 15.07
CA SER A 167 -5.15 -7.61 16.37
C SER A 167 -6.61 -7.84 16.76
N ASP A 168 -6.86 -8.86 17.58
CA ASP A 168 -8.19 -9.13 18.17
C ASP A 168 -8.77 -7.95 18.97
N ALA A 169 -7.90 -7.07 19.47
CA ALA A 169 -8.28 -5.87 20.21
C ALA A 169 -8.66 -4.69 19.29
N GLY A 170 -8.61 -4.86 17.96
CA GLY A 170 -8.96 -3.87 16.94
C GLY A 170 -7.83 -2.88 16.60
N GLY A 171 -6.60 -3.11 17.06
CA GLY A 171 -5.43 -2.35 16.64
C GLY A 171 -4.87 -2.86 15.31
N VAL A 172 -4.31 -1.97 14.50
CA VAL A 172 -3.69 -2.27 13.20
C VAL A 172 -2.19 -2.00 13.27
N LEU A 173 -1.41 -2.97 12.78
CA LEU A 173 0.04 -2.89 12.68
C LEU A 173 0.45 -2.91 11.20
N LEU A 174 1.36 -2.03 10.83
CA LEU A 174 2.16 -2.15 9.61
C LEU A 174 3.44 -2.89 9.95
N VAL A 175 3.65 -4.02 9.31
CA VAL A 175 4.81 -4.90 9.52
C VAL A 175 5.68 -4.86 8.27
N ARG A 176 6.91 -4.36 8.40
CA ARG A 176 7.91 -4.35 7.32
C ARG A 176 8.61 -5.70 7.31
N LEU A 177 8.71 -6.31 6.14
CA LEU A 177 9.24 -7.67 5.93
C LEU A 177 10.45 -7.65 4.99
N ASP A 178 11.30 -8.67 5.15
CA ASP A 178 12.25 -9.08 4.12
C ASP A 178 11.53 -9.96 3.08
N ALA A 179 12.18 -10.23 1.94
CA ALA A 179 11.67 -11.07 0.85
C ALA A 179 11.32 -12.51 1.27
N ASP A 180 11.85 -12.94 2.42
CA ASP A 180 11.61 -14.26 2.98
C ASP A 180 10.62 -14.28 4.14
N GLY A 181 9.94 -13.15 4.40
CA GLY A 181 8.90 -13.01 5.41
C GLY A 181 9.42 -12.59 6.78
N SER A 182 10.74 -12.52 6.98
CA SER A 182 11.31 -12.13 8.27
C SER A 182 10.88 -10.71 8.66
N VAL A 183 10.47 -10.51 9.91
CA VAL A 183 10.04 -9.18 10.38
C VAL A 183 11.25 -8.26 10.58
N LEU A 184 11.28 -7.16 9.81
CA LEU A 184 12.30 -6.11 9.92
C LEU A 184 11.89 -4.98 10.88
N GLY A 185 10.59 -4.74 11.02
CA GLY A 185 10.06 -3.70 11.89
C GLY A 185 8.55 -3.66 11.95
N VAL A 186 8.01 -3.05 13.00
CA VAL A 186 6.57 -2.94 13.25
C VAL A 186 6.23 -1.50 13.65
N GLN A 187 5.14 -0.96 13.08
CA GLN A 187 4.60 0.35 13.40
C GLN A 187 3.08 0.26 13.63
N ALA A 188 2.58 0.90 14.67
CA ALA A 188 1.13 1.07 14.86
C ALA A 188 0.57 2.13 13.89
N GLN A 189 -0.59 1.85 13.28
CA GLN A 189 -1.32 2.80 12.44
C GLN A 189 -2.34 3.62 13.24
#